data_AF-A0A2D5HK62-F1
#
_entry.id   AF-A0A2D5HK62-F1
#
_cell.length_a   1.000
_cell.length_b   1.000
_cell.length_c   1.000
_cell.angle_alpha   90.00
_cell.angle_beta   90.00
_cell.angle_gamma   90.00
#
_symmetry.space_group_name_H-M   'P 1'
#
loop_
_entity.id
_entity.type
_entity.pdbx_description
1 polymer ?
#
loop_
_entity_poly.entity_id
_entity_poly.type
_entity_poly.pdbx_seq_one_letter_code
_entity_poly.pdbx_strand_id
1 'polypeptide(L)'
;MNSKLFFIIIIIFCSAKVYALEELPKPLNEKDKNLYIKIFTLQKEGNFKKSEELISKLENNLLLGRVKAQKYLHPTGYISKFLELKQWLDHYS
;
A
#
# COMPACT_ATOMS: atom_id res chain seq x y z
N MET A 1 7.73 50.13 -20.52
CA MET A 1 7.19 48.79 -20.25
C MET A 1 6.39 48.87 -18.95
N ASN A 2 5.08 48.65 -19.00
CA ASN A 2 4.14 49.09 -17.94
C ASN A 2 4.27 48.22 -16.68
N SER A 3 4.48 48.84 -15.52
CA SER A 3 4.57 48.16 -14.21
C SER A 3 3.34 47.30 -13.89
N LYS A 4 2.16 47.68 -14.42
CA LYS A 4 0.92 46.89 -14.34
C LYS A 4 1.01 45.51 -15.01
N LEU A 5 1.83 45.38 -16.06
CA LEU A 5 1.99 44.15 -16.83
C LEU A 5 2.86 43.12 -16.08
N PHE A 6 3.81 43.60 -15.26
CA PHE A 6 4.65 42.76 -14.41
C PHE A 6 3.85 42.17 -13.24
N PHE A 7 2.93 42.94 -12.67
CA PHE A 7 2.07 42.48 -11.56
C PHE A 7 1.08 41.38 -11.99
N ILE A 8 0.58 41.45 -13.23
CA ILE A 8 -0.34 40.44 -13.79
C ILE A 8 0.39 39.10 -14.00
N ILE A 9 1.65 39.12 -14.44
CA ILE A 9 2.47 37.91 -14.63
C ILE A 9 2.77 37.22 -13.30
N ILE A 10 2.98 37.99 -12.22
CA ILE A 10 3.16 37.44 -10.87
C ILE A 10 1.90 36.73 -10.36
N ILE A 11 0.70 37.26 -10.64
CA ILE A 11 -0.57 36.63 -10.23
C ILE A 11 -0.83 35.32 -11.01
N ILE A 12 -0.44 35.25 -12.28
CA ILE A 12 -0.52 34.03 -13.10
C ILE A 12 0.45 32.96 -12.58
N PHE A 13 1.67 33.34 -12.17
CA PHE A 13 2.64 32.41 -11.56
C PHE A 13 2.27 32.01 -10.11
N CYS A 14 1.50 32.82 -9.40
CA CYS A 14 1.10 32.57 -8.00
C CYS A 14 -0.09 31.61 -7.86
N SER A 15 -0.71 31.15 -8.95
CA SER A 15 -1.80 30.15 -8.91
C SER A 15 -1.32 28.70 -8.82
N ALA A 16 -0.01 28.42 -8.76
CA ALA A 16 0.49 27.04 -8.56
C ALA A 16 0.05 26.42 -7.21
N LYS A 17 -0.42 27.23 -6.25
CA LYS A 17 -0.99 26.73 -4.99
C LYS A 17 -2.45 26.27 -5.11
N VAL A 18 -3.12 26.58 -6.22
CA VAL A 18 -4.56 26.33 -6.45
C VAL A 18 -4.82 24.98 -7.14
N TYR A 19 -3.94 24.00 -6.93
CA TYR A 19 -4.16 22.60 -7.34
C TYR A 19 -3.98 21.60 -6.19
N ALA A 20 -3.86 22.06 -4.93
CA ALA A 20 -3.62 21.21 -3.77
C ALA A 20 -4.90 20.74 -3.04
N LEU A 21 -6.08 20.87 -3.65
CA LEU A 21 -7.37 20.51 -3.05
C LEU A 21 -8.09 19.33 -3.75
N GLU A 22 -7.47 18.71 -4.76
CA GLU A 22 -7.99 17.41 -5.22
C GLU A 22 -7.68 16.35 -4.17
N GLU A 23 -8.71 15.90 -3.46
CA GLU A 23 -8.60 14.72 -2.60
C GLU A 23 -8.09 13.55 -3.45
N LEU A 24 -6.87 13.09 -3.15
CA LEU A 24 -6.28 11.95 -3.84
C LEU A 24 -7.19 10.72 -3.71
N PRO A 25 -7.28 9.87 -4.74
CA PRO A 25 -8.03 8.64 -4.64
C PRO A 25 -7.48 7.82 -3.46
N LYS A 26 -8.40 7.32 -2.61
CA LYS A 26 -8.10 6.43 -1.49
C LYS A 26 -8.47 5.00 -1.92
N PRO A 27 -7.58 4.27 -2.62
CA PRO A 27 -7.92 2.95 -3.18
C PRO A 27 -8.16 1.88 -2.11
N LEU A 28 -7.82 2.15 -0.86
CA LEU A 28 -8.02 1.26 0.28
C LEU A 28 -8.92 1.96 1.31
N ASN A 29 -9.88 1.24 1.86
CA ASN A 29 -10.59 1.69 3.05
C ASN A 29 -9.64 1.66 4.28
N GLU A 30 -9.96 2.46 5.31
CA GLU A 30 -9.09 2.57 6.49
C GLU A 30 -9.02 1.26 7.31
N LYS A 31 -10.05 0.41 7.27
CA LYS A 31 -10.06 -0.89 7.98
C LYS A 31 -9.00 -1.83 7.42
N ASP A 32 -8.99 -2.03 6.10
CA ASP A 32 -8.05 -2.90 5.40
C ASP A 32 -6.63 -2.38 5.49
N LYS A 33 -6.44 -1.05 5.40
CA LYS A 33 -5.14 -0.40 5.62
C LYS A 33 -4.59 -0.71 7.02
N ASN A 34 -5.42 -0.57 8.05
CA ASN A 34 -5.02 -0.85 9.43
C ASN A 34 -4.73 -2.34 9.67
N LEU A 35 -5.53 -3.24 9.08
CA LEU A 35 -5.27 -4.68 9.12
C LEU A 35 -3.95 -5.03 8.43
N TYR A 36 -3.73 -4.50 7.22
CA TYR A 36 -2.53 -4.73 6.44
C TYR A 36 -1.26 -4.34 7.21
N ILE A 37 -1.24 -3.15 7.82
CA ILE A 37 -0.10 -2.70 8.62
C ILE A 37 0.18 -3.68 9.77
N LYS A 38 -0.85 -4.10 10.51
CA LYS A 38 -0.70 -5.04 11.64
C LYS A 38 -0.19 -6.41 11.18
N ILE A 39 -0.74 -6.93 10.09
CA ILE A 39 -0.32 -8.21 9.50
C ILE A 39 1.16 -8.15 9.10
N PHE A 40 1.56 -7.10 8.40
CA PHE A 40 2.93 -6.95 7.93
C PHE A 40 3.94 -6.88 9.08
N THR A 41 3.59 -6.17 10.15
CA THR A 41 4.42 -6.10 11.36
C THR A 41 4.56 -7.47 12.02
N LEU A 42 3.45 -8.19 12.21
CA LEU A 42 3.48 -9.53 12.81
C LEU A 42 4.31 -10.51 11.98
N GLN A 43 4.17 -10.49 10.65
CA GLN A 43 4.95 -11.38 9.79
C GLN A 43 6.44 -11.05 9.80
N LYS A 44 6.80 -9.76 9.86
CA LYS A 44 8.21 -9.33 10.01
C LYS A 44 8.84 -9.84 11.30
N GLU A 45 8.06 -9.96 12.36
CA GLU A 45 8.48 -10.52 13.66
C GLU A 45 8.42 -12.06 13.69
N GLY A 46 7.99 -12.72 12.61
CA GLY A 46 7.80 -14.18 12.55
C GLY A 46 6.54 -14.68 13.25
N ASN A 47 5.62 -13.80 13.63
CA ASN A 47 4.38 -14.15 14.32
C ASN A 47 3.26 -14.55 13.35
N PHE A 48 3.51 -15.61 12.58
CA PHE A 48 2.63 -16.01 11.48
C PHE A 48 1.24 -16.45 11.94
N LYS A 49 1.13 -17.13 13.09
CA LYS A 49 -0.16 -17.59 13.63
C LYS A 49 -1.12 -16.42 13.89
N LYS A 50 -0.66 -15.38 14.61
CA LYS A 50 -1.47 -14.18 14.85
C LYS A 50 -1.74 -13.41 13.56
N SER A 51 -0.79 -13.40 12.61
CA SER A 51 -1.00 -12.75 11.33
C SER A 51 -2.14 -13.42 10.54
N GLU A 52 -2.21 -14.76 10.52
CA GLU A 52 -3.23 -15.51 9.77
C GLU A 52 -4.66 -15.24 10.28
N GLU A 53 -4.81 -15.07 11.60
CA GLU A 53 -6.08 -14.67 12.21
C GLU A 53 -6.55 -13.29 11.71
N LEU A 54 -5.64 -12.37 11.45
CA LEU A 54 -5.95 -11.04 10.89
C LEU A 54 -6.16 -11.09 9.37
N ILE A 55 -5.44 -11.96 8.65
CA ILE A 55 -5.59 -12.14 7.19
C ILE A 55 -7.02 -12.55 6.85
N SER A 56 -7.64 -13.43 7.65
CA SER A 56 -9.04 -13.84 7.46
C SER A 56 -10.05 -12.68 7.49
N LYS A 57 -9.65 -11.51 8.00
CA LYS A 57 -10.49 -10.30 8.13
C LYS A 57 -10.25 -9.28 7.03
N LEU A 58 -9.26 -9.50 6.15
CA LEU A 58 -9.02 -8.65 4.99
C LEU A 58 -10.06 -8.92 3.91
N GLU A 59 -10.74 -7.88 3.45
CA GLU A 59 -11.73 -7.97 2.37
C GLU A 59 -11.10 -7.66 1.01
N ASN A 60 -9.99 -6.91 0.99
CA ASN A 60 -9.33 -6.50 -0.25
C ASN A 60 -8.36 -7.56 -0.80
N ASN A 61 -8.73 -8.16 -1.94
CA ASN A 61 -7.94 -9.17 -2.64
C ASN A 61 -6.56 -8.69 -3.10
N LEU A 62 -6.39 -7.40 -3.41
CA LEU A 62 -5.11 -6.82 -3.81
C LEU A 62 -4.09 -6.93 -2.67
N LEU A 63 -4.54 -6.78 -1.43
CA LEU A 63 -3.68 -6.85 -0.25
C LEU A 63 -3.30 -8.29 0.10
N LEU A 64 -4.21 -9.26 -0.14
CA LEU A 64 -3.97 -10.68 0.16
C LEU A 64 -2.75 -11.23 -0.58
N GLY A 65 -2.57 -10.89 -1.86
CA GLY A 65 -1.41 -11.32 -2.63
C GLY A 65 -0.09 -10.85 -2.02
N ARG A 66 -0.01 -9.57 -1.63
CA ARG A 66 1.19 -8.96 -1.03
C ARG A 66 1.51 -9.53 0.35
N VAL A 67 0.48 -9.78 1.15
CA VAL A 67 0.63 -10.40 2.47
C VAL A 67 1.16 -11.82 2.35
N LYS A 68 0.62 -12.62 1.41
CA LYS A 68 1.14 -13.97 1.14
C LYS A 68 2.58 -13.92 0.66
N ALA A 69 2.93 -12.96 -0.21
CA ALA A 69 4.30 -12.77 -0.67
C ALA A 69 5.29 -12.57 0.48
N GLN A 70 4.96 -11.71 1.44
CA GLN A 70 5.85 -11.43 2.58
C GLN A 70 6.10 -12.69 3.42
N LYS A 71 5.07 -13.48 3.73
CA LYS A 71 5.23 -14.77 4.40
C LYS A 71 6.07 -15.73 3.57
N TYR A 72 5.76 -15.87 2.29
CA TYR A 72 6.38 -16.89 1.46
C TYR A 72 7.82 -16.63 1.07
N LEU A 73 8.20 -15.36 1.01
CA LEU A 73 9.55 -14.90 0.70
C LEU A 73 10.30 -14.43 1.96
N HIS A 74 9.83 -14.81 3.14
CA HIS A 74 10.46 -14.40 4.38
C HIS A 74 11.87 -15.01 4.49
N PRO A 75 12.92 -14.25 4.85
CA PRO A 75 14.29 -14.73 4.79
C PRO A 75 14.61 -15.87 5.79
N THR A 76 13.99 -15.85 6.97
CA THR A 76 14.32 -16.79 8.06
C THR A 76 13.12 -17.37 8.79
N GLY A 77 12.15 -16.53 9.16
CA GLY A 77 10.96 -16.91 9.95
C GLY A 77 10.02 -17.92 9.30
N TYR A 78 9.90 -17.94 7.97
CA TYR A 78 9.06 -18.91 7.27
C TYR A 78 9.73 -19.34 5.96
N ILE A 79 9.94 -20.65 5.81
CA ILE A 79 10.48 -21.23 4.58
C ILE A 79 9.34 -21.96 3.89
N SER A 80 8.90 -21.42 2.75
CA SER A 80 7.83 -21.99 1.95
C SER A 80 8.20 -23.34 1.38
N LYS A 81 7.24 -24.25 1.35
CA LYS A 81 7.37 -25.49 0.57
C LYS A 81 7.24 -25.16 -0.92
N PHE A 82 7.91 -25.93 -1.77
CA PHE A 82 7.87 -25.75 -3.23
C PHE A 82 6.44 -25.65 -3.76
N LEU A 83 5.57 -26.59 -3.38
CA LEU A 83 4.19 -26.64 -3.89
C LEU A 83 3.38 -25.39 -3.51
N GLU A 84 3.55 -24.90 -2.27
CA GLU A 84 2.85 -23.72 -1.78
C GLU A 84 3.32 -22.45 -2.50
N LEU A 85 4.64 -22.27 -2.62
CA LEU A 85 5.19 -21.12 -3.34
C LEU A 85 4.79 -21.14 -4.82
N LYS A 86 4.83 -22.32 -5.46
CA LYS A 86 4.39 -22.49 -6.85
C LYS A 86 2.93 -22.10 -7.01
N GLN A 87 2.03 -22.63 -6.17
CA GLN A 87 0.61 -22.31 -6.23
C GLN A 87 0.32 -20.82 -6.05
N TRP A 88 1.10 -20.15 -5.19
CA TRP A 88 0.99 -18.71 -5.02
C TRP A 88 1.44 -17.95 -6.27
N LEU A 89 2.58 -18.32 -6.87
CA LEU A 89 3.04 -17.73 -8.12
C LEU A 89 2.01 -17.93 -9.23
N ASP A 90 1.53 -19.16 -9.45
CA ASP A 90 0.52 -19.47 -10.47
C ASP A 90 -0.77 -18.62 -10.35
N HIS A 91 -1.08 -18.11 -9.14
CA HIS A 91 -2.26 -17.28 -8.90
C HIS A 91 -2.01 -15.77 -9.01
N TYR A 92 -0.78 -15.29 -8.75
CA TYR A 92 -0.49 -13.86 -8.58
C TYR A 92 0.60 -13.30 -9.52
N SER A 93 1.32 -14.14 -10.28
CA SER A 93 2.32 -13.75 -11.28
C SER A 93 1.79 -13.85 -12.70
#